data_AF-A0A4Y7PH55-F1
#
_entry.id   AF-A0A4Y7PH55-F1
#
_cell.length_a   1.000
_cell.length_b   1.000
_cell.length_c   1.000
_cell.angle_alpha   90.00
_cell.angle_beta   90.00
_cell.angle_gamma   90.00
#
_symmetry.space_group_name_H-M   'P 1'
#
loop_
_entity.id
_entity.type
_entity.pdbx_description
1 polymer ?
#
loop_
_entity_poly.entity_id
_entity_poly.type
_entity_poly.pdbx_seq_one_letter_code
_entity_poly.pdbx_strand_id
1 'polypeptide(L)'
;FKDLAVHEKQQVNLEERKKHANGKGKKLTKKSLQENSKARDEALLFIETNSEKIEKEKKKHAKQESSLEKEEKVLEGIRDSLKDKTQKELQPWMAEINTKEAEVDVAVSERDTLAKKAEAVKNSLNEAQESLANIQGDHDANTAELQELKENRGSLKEDVRAGEKKQQLQARLKGKLWINLTKLRDTGRISGFHGRLGNLGTIAEKYDVATSTACPALNNLIVDSVKQGQACIEYLRKQSVGRASFIVLEKLSPTNGLEKIATPESVPRLFNLIQPKDPRFAPAFFKAVGNTLVANDLEQANRIAFGQRRWRVATFTGQLINT
;
A
#
# COMPACT_ATOMS: atom_id res chain seq x y z
N PHE A 1 83.11 -81.17 -131.46
CA PHE A 1 81.98 -80.26 -131.76
C PHE A 1 80.70 -80.73 -131.03
N LYS A 2 80.47 -80.33 -129.78
CA LYS A 2 79.14 -80.14 -129.11
C LYS A 2 79.26 -79.91 -127.59
N ASP A 3 80.23 -80.53 -126.93
CA ASP A 3 80.38 -80.40 -125.46
C ASP A 3 80.88 -79.02 -125.00
N LEU A 4 81.66 -78.31 -125.82
CA LEU A 4 82.10 -76.95 -125.46
C LEU A 4 80.94 -75.94 -125.33
N ALA A 5 79.86 -76.08 -126.12
CA ALA A 5 78.78 -75.08 -126.16
C ALA A 5 77.75 -75.22 -125.01
N VAL A 6 77.49 -76.45 -124.53
CA VAL A 6 76.60 -76.69 -123.37
C VAL A 6 77.30 -76.30 -122.07
N HIS A 7 78.60 -76.60 -121.97
CA HIS A 7 79.42 -76.18 -120.85
C HIS A 7 79.52 -74.64 -120.78
N GLU A 8 79.71 -73.94 -121.91
CA GLU A 8 79.70 -72.47 -121.94
C GLU A 8 78.37 -71.88 -121.47
N LYS A 9 77.22 -72.41 -121.91
CA LYS A 9 75.90 -71.85 -121.55
C LYS A 9 75.54 -72.08 -120.07
N GLN A 10 75.88 -73.24 -119.50
CA GLN A 10 75.75 -73.49 -118.06
C GLN A 10 76.73 -72.65 -117.23
N GLN A 11 77.95 -72.44 -117.73
CA GLN A 11 78.96 -71.61 -117.09
C GLN A 11 78.53 -70.13 -117.05
N VAL A 12 77.91 -69.61 -118.11
CA VAL A 12 77.38 -68.23 -118.15
C VAL A 12 76.20 -68.04 -117.18
N ASN A 13 75.25 -68.98 -117.10
CA ASN A 13 74.10 -68.87 -116.19
C ASN A 13 74.51 -69.02 -114.70
N LEU A 14 75.45 -69.91 -114.40
CA LEU A 14 76.06 -70.00 -113.07
C LEU A 14 76.86 -68.74 -112.73
N GLU A 15 77.57 -68.14 -113.69
CA GLU A 15 78.26 -66.86 -113.49
C GLU A 15 77.29 -65.71 -113.22
N GLU A 16 76.14 -65.64 -113.91
CA GLU A 16 75.13 -64.61 -113.66
C GLU A 16 74.47 -64.75 -112.29
N ARG A 17 74.07 -65.96 -111.88
CA ARG A 17 73.53 -66.21 -110.53
C ARG A 17 74.57 -65.93 -109.44
N LYS A 18 75.84 -66.30 -109.67
CA LYS A 18 76.95 -66.00 -108.77
C LYS A 18 77.22 -64.50 -108.71
N LYS A 19 77.12 -63.76 -109.82
CA LYS A 19 77.20 -62.29 -109.86
C LYS A 19 76.03 -61.62 -109.14
N HIS A 20 74.81 -62.09 -109.31
CA HIS A 20 73.62 -61.51 -108.68
C HIS A 20 73.55 -61.79 -107.17
N ALA A 21 73.95 -62.99 -106.74
CA ALA A 21 74.12 -63.34 -105.33
C ALA A 21 75.30 -62.57 -104.70
N ASN A 22 76.44 -62.43 -105.39
CA ASN A 22 77.54 -61.56 -104.93
C ASN A 22 77.13 -60.08 -104.91
N GLY A 23 76.28 -59.63 -105.83
CA GLY A 23 75.77 -58.27 -105.87
C GLY A 23 74.86 -57.96 -104.68
N LYS A 24 73.91 -58.85 -104.36
CA LYS A 24 73.04 -58.74 -103.17
C LYS A 24 73.83 -58.93 -101.87
N GLY A 25 74.74 -59.91 -101.83
CA GLY A 25 75.64 -60.14 -100.71
C GLY A 25 76.51 -58.92 -100.41
N LYS A 26 77.14 -58.31 -101.44
CA LYS A 26 77.92 -57.07 -101.28
C LYS A 26 77.07 -55.86 -100.88
N LYS A 27 75.83 -55.74 -101.37
CA LYS A 27 74.90 -54.66 -100.96
C LYS A 27 74.47 -54.80 -99.48
N LEU A 28 74.16 -56.01 -99.04
CA LEU A 28 73.77 -56.31 -97.66
C LEU A 28 74.95 -56.18 -96.68
N THR A 29 76.11 -56.74 -97.01
CA THR A 29 77.32 -56.67 -96.16
C THR A 29 77.97 -55.29 -96.12
N LYS A 30 78.03 -54.56 -97.25
CA LYS A 30 78.74 -53.26 -97.30
C LYS A 30 77.86 -52.06 -96.95
N LYS A 31 76.56 -52.07 -97.23
CA LYS A 31 75.70 -50.90 -96.96
C LYS A 31 74.89 -51.06 -95.68
N SER A 32 74.07 -52.10 -95.61
CA SER A 32 73.15 -52.28 -94.47
C SER A 32 73.87 -52.69 -93.17
N LEU A 33 74.85 -53.60 -93.22
CA LEU A 33 75.63 -53.99 -92.05
C LEU A 33 76.56 -52.87 -91.55
N GLN A 34 77.10 -52.06 -92.46
CA GLN A 34 78.00 -50.96 -92.10
C GLN A 34 77.22 -49.75 -91.56
N GLU A 35 76.04 -49.45 -92.10
CA GLU A 35 75.11 -48.44 -91.53
C GLU A 35 74.55 -48.90 -90.17
N ASN A 36 74.14 -50.16 -90.02
CA ASN A 36 73.68 -50.70 -88.73
C ASN A 36 74.80 -50.77 -87.68
N SER A 37 76.05 -51.07 -88.08
CA SER A 37 77.21 -51.03 -87.18
C SER A 37 77.46 -49.60 -86.69
N LYS A 38 77.48 -48.62 -87.61
CA LYS A 38 77.67 -47.22 -87.23
C LYS A 38 76.53 -46.69 -86.35
N ALA A 39 75.29 -46.99 -86.68
CA ALA A 39 74.13 -46.59 -85.87
C ALA A 39 74.16 -47.26 -84.48
N ARG A 40 74.63 -48.51 -84.38
CA ARG A 40 74.85 -49.18 -83.09
C ARG A 40 75.96 -48.51 -82.29
N ASP A 41 77.10 -48.20 -82.91
CA ASP A 41 78.24 -47.58 -82.21
C ASP A 41 77.91 -46.15 -81.77
N GLU A 42 77.18 -45.39 -82.60
CA GLU A 42 76.64 -44.07 -82.24
C GLU A 42 75.62 -44.18 -81.09
N ALA A 43 74.73 -45.18 -81.11
CA ALA A 43 73.80 -45.43 -80.02
C ALA A 43 74.52 -45.84 -78.72
N LEU A 44 75.57 -46.65 -78.81
CA LEU A 44 76.38 -47.06 -77.66
C LEU A 44 77.12 -45.87 -77.05
N LEU A 45 77.77 -45.04 -77.87
CA LEU A 45 78.40 -43.80 -77.41
C LEU A 45 77.37 -42.84 -76.81
N PHE A 46 76.18 -42.72 -77.40
CA PHE A 46 75.11 -41.87 -76.86
C PHE A 46 74.58 -42.38 -75.51
N ILE A 47 74.46 -43.71 -75.35
CA ILE A 47 74.11 -44.35 -74.08
C ILE A 47 75.20 -44.09 -73.05
N GLU A 48 76.47 -44.28 -73.40
CA GLU A 48 77.61 -44.05 -72.50
C GLU A 48 77.66 -42.58 -72.05
N THR A 49 77.64 -41.64 -72.99
CA THR A 49 77.69 -40.20 -72.67
C THR A 49 76.49 -39.74 -71.84
N ASN A 50 75.29 -40.26 -72.09
CA ASN A 50 74.11 -39.92 -71.29
C ASN A 50 74.11 -40.63 -69.93
N SER A 51 74.63 -41.86 -69.83
CA SER A 51 74.78 -42.57 -68.57
C SER A 51 75.73 -41.83 -67.62
N GLU A 52 76.84 -41.30 -68.14
CA GLU A 52 77.77 -40.46 -67.38
C GLU A 52 77.12 -39.15 -66.91
N LYS A 53 76.30 -38.52 -67.76
CA LYS A 53 75.55 -37.31 -67.38
C LYS A 53 74.52 -37.60 -66.29
N ILE A 54 73.78 -38.70 -66.41
CA ILE A 54 72.83 -39.17 -65.38
C ILE A 54 73.57 -39.43 -64.07
N GLU A 55 74.74 -40.05 -64.11
CA GLU A 55 75.51 -40.33 -62.90
C GLU A 55 76.04 -39.05 -62.23
N LYS A 56 76.50 -38.07 -63.03
CA LYS A 56 76.90 -36.75 -62.52
C LYS A 56 75.73 -35.99 -61.90
N GLU A 57 74.56 -35.98 -62.54
CA GLU A 57 73.36 -35.32 -62.01
C GLU A 57 72.83 -36.04 -60.76
N LYS A 58 72.86 -37.39 -60.71
CA LYS A 58 72.54 -38.15 -59.49
C LYS A 58 73.46 -37.77 -58.32
N LYS A 59 74.77 -37.63 -58.56
CA LYS A 59 75.72 -37.19 -57.53
C LYS A 59 75.47 -35.76 -57.07
N LYS A 60 75.05 -34.86 -57.96
CA LYS A 60 74.65 -33.49 -57.58
C LYS A 60 73.35 -33.50 -56.77
N HIS A 61 72.34 -34.25 -57.20
CA HIS A 61 71.05 -34.37 -56.54
C HIS A 61 71.22 -34.95 -55.12
N ALA A 62 72.01 -36.00 -54.95
CA ALA A 62 72.31 -36.58 -53.65
C ALA A 62 73.04 -35.60 -52.71
N LYS A 63 73.93 -34.77 -53.26
CA LYS A 63 74.57 -33.68 -52.49
C LYS A 63 73.58 -32.60 -52.08
N GLN A 64 72.66 -32.24 -52.98
CA GLN A 64 71.60 -31.26 -52.70
C GLN A 64 70.62 -31.79 -51.65
N GLU A 65 70.18 -33.05 -51.74
CA GLU A 65 69.36 -33.70 -50.71
C GLU A 65 70.04 -33.70 -49.35
N SER A 66 71.33 -34.07 -49.29
CA SER A 66 72.08 -34.05 -48.03
C SER A 66 72.26 -32.63 -47.47
N SER A 67 72.33 -31.61 -48.32
CA SER A 67 72.37 -30.21 -47.88
C SER A 67 71.00 -29.75 -47.38
N LEU A 68 69.92 -30.12 -48.09
CA LEU A 68 68.55 -29.77 -47.75
C LEU A 68 68.16 -30.37 -46.40
N GLU A 69 68.50 -31.64 -46.16
CA GLU A 69 68.22 -32.32 -44.88
C GLU A 69 68.96 -31.67 -43.71
N LYS A 70 70.18 -31.16 -43.93
CA LYS A 70 70.93 -30.41 -42.91
C LYS A 70 70.28 -29.06 -42.64
N GLU A 71 69.87 -28.35 -43.67
CA GLU A 71 69.17 -27.07 -43.53
C GLU A 71 67.81 -27.24 -42.85
N GLU A 72 67.05 -28.28 -43.18
CA GLU A 72 65.78 -28.61 -42.52
C GLU A 72 65.97 -28.87 -41.03
N LYS A 73 66.98 -29.67 -40.64
CA LYS A 73 67.31 -29.89 -39.22
C LYS A 73 67.71 -28.61 -38.51
N VAL A 74 68.45 -27.72 -39.17
CA VAL A 74 68.81 -26.41 -38.61
C VAL A 74 67.57 -25.53 -38.45
N LEU A 75 66.67 -25.49 -39.43
CA LEU A 75 65.43 -24.73 -39.36
C LEU A 75 64.48 -25.26 -38.29
N GLU A 76 64.39 -26.57 -38.12
CA GLU A 76 63.60 -27.21 -37.05
C GLU A 76 64.15 -26.83 -35.68
N GLY A 77 65.48 -26.90 -35.48
CA GLY A 77 66.11 -26.45 -34.24
C GLY A 77 65.93 -24.95 -33.95
N ILE A 78 65.98 -24.10 -34.98
CA ILE A 78 65.71 -22.67 -34.84
C ILE A 78 64.23 -22.43 -34.48
N ARG A 79 63.31 -23.16 -35.10
CA ARG A 79 61.87 -23.07 -34.83
C ARG A 79 61.54 -23.46 -33.40
N ASP A 80 62.08 -24.57 -32.92
CA ASP A 80 61.84 -25.04 -31.56
C ASP A 80 62.47 -24.11 -30.52
N SER A 81 63.68 -23.59 -30.79
CA SER A 81 64.34 -22.60 -29.94
C SER A 81 63.54 -21.30 -29.85
N LEU A 82 62.99 -20.81 -30.97
CA LEU A 82 62.13 -19.64 -31.00
C LEU A 82 60.82 -19.87 -30.26
N LYS A 83 60.20 -21.04 -30.44
CA LYS A 83 58.95 -21.42 -29.77
C LYS A 83 59.13 -21.53 -28.25
N ASP A 84 60.20 -22.17 -27.79
CA ASP A 84 60.50 -22.31 -26.35
C ASP A 84 60.85 -20.96 -25.72
N LYS A 85 61.61 -20.10 -26.42
CA LYS A 85 61.89 -18.72 -25.97
C LYS A 85 60.63 -17.86 -25.89
N THR A 86 59.82 -17.82 -26.96
CA THR A 86 58.56 -17.04 -26.95
C THR A 86 57.61 -17.55 -25.88
N GLN A 87 57.50 -18.86 -25.68
CA GLN A 87 56.62 -19.43 -24.66
C GLN A 87 57.11 -19.15 -23.23
N LYS A 88 58.42 -19.22 -22.97
CA LYS A 88 59.00 -18.88 -21.67
C LYS A 88 58.93 -17.39 -21.33
N GLU A 89 59.04 -16.51 -22.33
CA GLU A 89 58.88 -15.08 -22.12
C GLU A 89 57.42 -14.69 -21.92
N LEU A 90 56.47 -15.28 -22.65
CA LEU A 90 55.04 -14.96 -22.53
C LEU A 90 54.39 -15.47 -21.24
N GLN A 91 54.81 -16.62 -20.71
CA GLN A 91 54.21 -17.20 -19.49
C GLN A 91 54.22 -16.30 -18.25
N PRO A 92 55.33 -15.64 -17.87
CA PRO A 92 55.34 -14.75 -16.72
C PRO A 92 54.45 -13.52 -16.92
N TRP A 93 54.45 -12.92 -18.12
CA TRP A 93 53.54 -11.80 -18.43
C TRP A 93 52.07 -12.24 -18.41
N MET A 94 51.74 -13.44 -18.90
CA MET A 94 50.40 -13.99 -18.79
C MET A 94 49.99 -14.23 -17.33
N ALA A 95 50.92 -14.72 -16.50
CA ALA A 95 50.66 -14.89 -15.07
C ALA A 95 50.45 -13.53 -14.38
N GLU A 96 51.23 -12.52 -14.75
CA GLU A 96 51.14 -11.17 -14.19
C GLU A 96 49.87 -10.42 -14.67
N ILE A 97 49.43 -10.65 -15.91
CA ILE A 97 48.15 -10.18 -16.41
C ILE A 97 47.01 -10.83 -15.62
N ASN A 98 47.04 -12.15 -15.45
CA ASN A 98 45.99 -12.86 -14.70
C ASN A 98 45.92 -12.43 -13.24
N THR A 99 47.06 -12.18 -12.57
CA THR A 99 47.05 -11.67 -11.19
C THR A 99 46.49 -10.25 -11.13
N LYS A 100 46.85 -9.38 -12.08
CA LYS A 100 46.29 -8.03 -12.16
C LYS A 100 44.81 -8.01 -12.51
N GLU A 101 44.34 -8.88 -13.40
CA GLU A 101 42.92 -9.05 -13.70
C GLU A 101 42.16 -9.52 -12.45
N ALA A 102 42.69 -10.48 -11.69
CA ALA A 102 42.08 -10.91 -10.43
C ALA A 102 42.02 -9.80 -9.37
N GLU A 103 43.08 -8.99 -9.23
CA GLU A 103 43.07 -7.81 -8.34
C GLU A 103 42.02 -6.77 -8.77
N VAL A 104 41.89 -6.52 -10.07
CA VAL A 104 40.88 -5.61 -10.62
C VAL A 104 39.47 -6.15 -10.36
N ASP A 105 39.22 -7.43 -10.59
CA ASP A 105 37.91 -8.05 -10.35
C ASP A 105 37.51 -7.96 -8.87
N VAL A 106 38.46 -8.19 -7.95
CA VAL A 106 38.22 -8.01 -6.51
C VAL A 106 37.89 -6.55 -6.21
N ALA A 107 38.68 -5.59 -6.68
CA ALA A 107 38.44 -4.16 -6.43
C ALA A 107 37.11 -3.67 -7.04
N VAL A 108 36.73 -4.17 -8.21
CA VAL A 108 35.43 -3.87 -8.85
C VAL A 108 34.30 -4.44 -8.00
N SER A 109 34.42 -5.67 -7.52
CA SER A 109 33.41 -6.28 -6.66
C SER A 109 33.25 -5.52 -5.33
N GLU A 110 34.35 -5.08 -4.71
CA GLU A 110 34.32 -4.27 -3.49
C GLU A 110 33.65 -2.92 -3.73
N ARG A 111 34.04 -2.22 -4.81
CA ARG A 111 33.41 -0.95 -5.21
C ARG A 111 31.90 -1.12 -5.42
N ASP A 112 31.49 -2.18 -6.11
CA ASP A 112 30.08 -2.42 -6.40
C ASP A 112 29.29 -2.75 -5.12
N THR A 113 29.87 -3.48 -4.16
CA THR A 113 29.23 -3.70 -2.85
C THR A 113 29.13 -2.41 -2.03
N LEU A 114 30.16 -1.56 -2.07
CA LEU A 114 30.14 -0.26 -1.40
C LEU A 114 29.13 0.69 -2.04
N ALA A 115 29.03 0.71 -3.36
CA ALA A 115 28.03 1.50 -4.10
C ALA A 115 26.61 1.07 -3.72
N LYS A 116 26.33 -0.23 -3.70
CA LYS A 116 25.02 -0.77 -3.25
C LYS A 116 24.71 -0.40 -1.79
N LYS A 117 25.70 -0.45 -0.90
CA LYS A 117 25.53 -0.02 0.51
C LYS A 117 25.26 1.48 0.61
N ALA A 118 25.98 2.31 -0.14
CA ALA A 118 25.77 3.76 -0.14
C ALA A 118 24.37 4.12 -0.65
N GLU A 119 23.89 3.45 -1.70
CA GLU A 119 22.55 3.65 -2.23
C GLU A 119 21.47 3.20 -1.24
N ALA A 120 21.65 2.07 -0.57
CA ALA A 120 20.75 1.61 0.49
C ALA A 120 20.66 2.60 1.67
N VAL A 121 21.80 3.13 2.12
CA VAL A 121 21.85 4.14 3.20
C VAL A 121 21.18 5.44 2.75
N LYS A 122 21.39 5.88 1.51
CA LYS A 122 20.74 7.07 0.96
C LYS A 122 19.22 6.91 0.93
N ASN A 123 18.71 5.76 0.51
CA ASN A 123 17.28 5.49 0.48
C ASN A 123 16.70 5.49 1.91
N SER A 124 17.37 4.82 2.85
CA SER A 124 16.96 4.82 4.26
C SER A 124 17.00 6.23 4.88
N LEU A 125 17.96 7.08 4.49
CA LEU A 125 18.02 8.47 4.93
C LEU A 125 16.82 9.29 4.41
N ASN A 126 16.48 9.13 3.13
CA ASN A 126 15.33 9.82 2.54
C ASN A 126 14.01 9.38 3.20
N GLU A 127 13.83 8.08 3.44
CA GLU A 127 12.67 7.53 4.15
C GLU A 127 12.57 8.10 5.58
N ALA A 128 13.70 8.16 6.29
CA ALA A 128 13.74 8.73 7.64
C ALA A 128 13.43 10.24 7.63
N GLN A 129 13.90 10.99 6.64
CA GLN A 129 13.62 12.42 6.49
C GLN A 129 12.14 12.67 6.19
N GLU A 130 11.53 11.88 5.30
CA GLU A 130 10.11 11.97 4.98
C GLU A 130 9.25 11.61 6.19
N SER A 131 9.60 10.55 6.91
CA SER A 131 8.93 10.18 8.17
C SER A 131 9.03 11.30 9.21
N LEU A 132 10.19 11.93 9.35
CA LEU A 132 10.40 13.03 10.29
C LEU A 132 9.57 14.27 9.91
N ALA A 133 9.49 14.60 8.62
CA ALA A 133 8.65 15.70 8.14
C ALA A 133 7.16 15.44 8.41
N ASN A 134 6.68 14.22 8.19
CA ASN A 134 5.30 13.83 8.49
C ASN A 134 5.00 13.93 10.00
N ILE A 135 5.89 13.40 10.85
CA ILE A 135 5.74 13.47 12.31
C ILE A 135 5.73 14.92 12.81
N GLN A 136 6.56 15.79 12.23
CA GLN A 136 6.57 17.21 12.57
C GLN A 136 5.26 17.90 12.17
N GLY A 137 4.75 17.63 10.95
CA GLY A 137 3.46 18.13 10.50
C GLY A 137 2.30 17.69 11.41
N ASP A 138 2.27 16.41 11.77
CA ASP A 138 1.27 15.86 12.69
C ASP A 138 1.39 16.46 14.10
N HIS A 139 2.61 16.70 14.58
CA HIS A 139 2.85 17.34 15.87
C HIS A 139 2.30 18.78 15.88
N ASP A 140 2.58 19.55 14.84
CA ASP A 140 2.12 20.94 14.73
C ASP A 140 0.60 21.02 14.61
N ALA A 141 -0.02 20.12 13.84
CA ALA A 141 -1.48 20.01 13.76
C ALA A 141 -2.11 19.66 15.12
N ASN A 142 -1.57 18.63 15.79
CA ASN A 142 -2.06 18.21 17.11
C ASN A 142 -1.89 19.30 18.17
N THR A 143 -0.81 20.08 18.13
CA THR A 143 -0.60 21.17 19.08
C THR A 143 -1.58 22.33 18.87
N ALA A 144 -1.91 22.65 17.62
CA ALA A 144 -2.94 23.64 17.28
C ALA A 144 -4.33 23.21 17.78
N GLU A 145 -4.73 21.96 17.52
CA GLU A 145 -5.99 21.40 18.02
C GLU A 145 -6.05 21.40 19.56
N LEU A 146 -4.94 21.05 20.23
CA LEU A 146 -4.84 21.09 21.69
C LEU A 146 -5.04 22.50 22.26
N GLN A 147 -4.58 23.52 21.55
CA GLN A 147 -4.73 24.90 21.97
C GLN A 147 -6.18 25.38 21.81
N GLU A 148 -6.81 25.07 20.68
CA GLU A 148 -8.24 25.37 20.45
C GLU A 148 -9.13 24.67 21.49
N LEU A 149 -8.88 23.38 21.75
CA LEU A 149 -9.60 22.62 22.78
C LEU A 149 -9.41 23.21 24.19
N LYS A 150 -8.22 23.75 24.50
CA LYS A 150 -7.97 24.42 25.79
C LYS A 150 -8.77 25.71 25.91
N GLU A 151 -8.85 26.50 24.86
CA GLU A 151 -9.64 27.75 24.82
C GLU A 151 -11.14 27.46 24.92
N ASN A 152 -11.64 26.51 24.13
CA ASN A 152 -13.04 26.06 24.18
C ASN A 152 -13.41 25.48 25.55
N ARG A 153 -12.51 24.75 26.20
CA ARG A 153 -12.72 24.27 27.57
C ARG A 153 -12.73 25.43 28.58
N GLY A 154 -11.94 26.47 28.34
CA GLY A 154 -11.93 27.68 29.15
C GLY A 154 -13.27 28.39 29.14
N SER A 155 -13.76 28.72 27.93
CA SER A 155 -15.05 29.38 27.74
C SER A 155 -16.22 28.57 28.30
N LEU A 156 -16.26 27.26 28.01
CA LEU A 156 -17.35 26.39 28.48
C LEU A 156 -17.38 26.28 30.01
N LYS A 157 -16.22 26.28 30.68
CA LYS A 157 -16.14 26.30 32.15
C LYS A 157 -16.68 27.60 32.74
N GLU A 158 -16.45 28.74 32.08
CA GLU A 158 -17.00 30.02 32.51
C GLU A 158 -18.52 30.06 32.35
N ASP A 159 -19.04 29.54 31.23
CA ASP A 159 -20.48 29.43 30.99
C ASP A 159 -21.18 28.54 32.00
N VAL A 160 -20.59 27.37 32.33
CA VAL A 160 -21.12 26.48 33.38
C VAL A 160 -21.14 27.20 34.73
N ARG A 161 -20.04 27.85 35.12
CA ARG A 161 -19.99 28.63 36.39
C ARG A 161 -21.01 29.75 36.41
N ALA A 162 -21.23 30.44 35.29
CA ALA A 162 -22.24 31.50 35.18
C ALA A 162 -23.66 30.92 35.28
N GLY A 163 -23.92 29.78 34.65
CA GLY A 163 -25.18 29.05 34.74
C GLY A 163 -25.49 28.60 36.17
N GLU A 164 -24.52 27.99 36.85
CA GLU A 164 -24.64 27.54 38.24
C GLU A 164 -24.93 28.70 39.19
N LYS A 165 -24.20 29.82 39.06
CA LYS A 165 -24.47 31.03 39.88
C LYS A 165 -25.88 31.56 39.66
N LYS A 166 -26.34 31.62 38.41
CA LYS A 166 -27.72 32.04 38.08
C LYS A 166 -28.74 31.10 38.70
N GLN A 167 -28.53 29.78 38.62
CA GLN A 167 -29.43 28.78 39.19
C GLN A 167 -29.49 28.86 40.72
N GLN A 168 -28.33 28.99 41.38
CA GLN A 168 -28.26 29.17 42.84
C GLN A 168 -28.97 30.45 43.30
N LEU A 169 -28.75 31.56 42.58
CA LEU A 169 -29.44 32.82 42.90
C LEU A 169 -30.96 32.68 42.75
N GLN A 170 -31.43 32.06 41.66
CA GLN A 170 -32.86 31.82 41.47
C GLN A 170 -33.44 30.91 42.55
N ALA A 171 -32.75 29.85 42.95
CA ALA A 171 -33.19 28.97 44.03
C ALA A 171 -33.30 29.74 45.37
N ARG A 172 -32.30 30.59 45.68
CA ARG A 172 -32.29 31.41 46.90
C ARG A 172 -33.43 32.44 46.92
N LEU A 173 -33.71 33.09 45.79
CA LEU A 173 -34.82 34.04 45.67
C LEU A 173 -36.17 33.35 45.85
N LYS A 174 -36.37 32.20 45.19
CA LYS A 174 -37.60 31.39 45.33
C LYS A 174 -37.82 30.92 46.78
N GLY A 175 -36.76 30.48 47.47
CA GLY A 175 -36.82 30.09 48.89
C GLY A 175 -37.21 31.24 49.81
N LYS A 176 -36.64 32.44 49.61
CA LYS A 176 -37.02 33.65 50.36
C LYS A 176 -38.48 34.03 50.15
N LEU A 177 -38.97 33.90 48.91
CA LEU A 177 -40.35 34.19 48.52
C LEU A 177 -41.35 33.29 49.26
N TRP A 178 -41.07 31.99 49.30
CA TRP A 178 -41.85 31.03 50.06
C TRP A 178 -41.89 31.34 51.57
N ILE A 179 -40.74 31.60 52.17
CA ILE A 179 -40.63 31.90 53.61
C ILE A 179 -41.43 33.14 53.98
N ASN A 180 -41.35 34.21 53.17
CA ASN A 180 -42.08 35.45 53.44
C ASN A 180 -43.60 35.29 53.31
N LEU A 181 -44.09 34.60 52.28
CA LEU A 181 -45.53 34.36 52.12
C LEU A 181 -46.09 33.43 53.20
N THR A 182 -45.32 32.41 53.61
CA THR A 182 -45.70 31.51 54.71
C THR A 182 -45.84 32.27 56.01
N LYS A 183 -44.88 33.15 56.34
CA LYS A 183 -44.96 34.04 57.51
C LYS A 183 -46.18 34.96 57.49
N LEU A 184 -46.56 35.48 56.32
CA LEU A 184 -47.75 36.33 56.19
C LEU A 184 -49.05 35.56 56.43
N ARG A 185 -49.12 34.32 55.93
CA ARG A 185 -50.25 33.43 56.19
C ARG A 185 -50.35 33.15 57.69
N ASP A 186 -49.24 32.80 58.33
CA ASP A 186 -49.21 32.44 59.75
C ASP A 186 -49.55 33.64 60.66
N THR A 187 -49.27 34.87 60.20
CA THR A 187 -49.67 36.12 60.87
C THR A 187 -51.08 36.59 60.53
N GLY A 188 -51.82 35.85 59.69
CA GLY A 188 -53.22 36.13 59.34
C GLY A 188 -53.44 37.36 58.45
N ARG A 189 -52.38 37.99 57.94
CA ARG A 189 -52.48 39.17 57.04
C ARG A 189 -52.98 38.83 55.64
N ILE A 190 -52.78 37.58 55.21
CA ILE A 190 -53.34 37.03 53.98
C ILE A 190 -54.23 35.85 54.34
N SER A 191 -55.47 35.86 53.86
CA SER A 191 -56.42 34.74 53.97
C SER A 191 -56.55 34.03 52.63
N GLY A 192 -56.88 32.74 52.65
CA GLY A 192 -57.08 31.92 51.45
C GLY A 192 -55.81 31.59 50.66
N PHE A 193 -54.63 31.67 51.28
CA PHE A 193 -53.36 31.20 50.72
C PHE A 193 -53.04 29.80 51.24
N HIS A 194 -53.05 28.81 50.35
CA HIS A 194 -52.82 27.40 50.69
C HIS A 194 -51.36 26.98 50.56
N GLY A 195 -50.56 27.73 49.80
CA GLY A 195 -49.14 27.50 49.61
C GLY A 195 -48.79 26.92 48.24
N ARG A 196 -47.62 26.29 48.15
CA ARG A 196 -47.09 25.71 46.91
C ARG A 196 -47.85 24.42 46.56
N LEU A 197 -48.27 24.28 45.31
CA LEU A 197 -49.04 23.12 44.84
C LEU A 197 -48.34 21.77 45.14
N GLY A 198 -47.02 21.70 44.96
CA GLY A 198 -46.24 20.48 45.28
C GLY A 198 -46.29 20.04 46.75
N ASN A 199 -46.64 20.93 47.69
CA ASN A 199 -46.78 20.57 49.11
C ASN A 199 -48.21 20.14 49.48
N LEU A 200 -49.17 20.27 48.55
CA LEU A 200 -50.60 20.00 48.75
C LEU A 200 -51.03 18.62 48.22
N GLY A 201 -50.08 17.81 47.77
CA GLY A 201 -50.31 16.48 47.23
C GLY A 201 -49.12 15.57 47.49
N THR A 202 -49.38 14.28 47.46
CA THR A 202 -48.37 13.23 47.66
C THR A 202 -48.36 12.31 46.45
N ILE A 203 -47.19 11.77 46.12
CA ILE A 203 -47.00 10.80 45.06
C ILE A 203 -45.98 9.76 45.51
N ALA A 204 -46.06 8.54 44.99
CA ALA A 204 -45.06 7.52 45.27
C ALA A 204 -43.68 7.93 44.74
N GLU A 205 -42.64 7.66 45.53
CA GLU A 205 -41.24 8.07 45.27
C GLU A 205 -40.74 7.64 43.88
N LYS A 206 -41.18 6.46 43.40
CA LYS A 206 -40.90 5.97 42.06
C LYS A 206 -41.19 7.01 40.96
N TYR A 207 -42.23 7.83 41.12
CA TYR A 207 -42.69 8.80 40.12
C TYR A 207 -42.24 10.23 40.42
N ASP A 208 -41.47 10.46 41.47
CA ASP A 208 -41.13 11.82 41.93
C ASP A 208 -40.27 12.57 40.90
N VAL A 209 -39.25 11.90 40.36
CA VAL A 209 -38.36 12.46 39.32
C VAL A 209 -39.15 12.82 38.06
N ALA A 210 -39.99 11.89 37.58
CA ALA A 210 -40.85 12.12 36.42
C ALA A 210 -41.80 13.31 36.64
N THR A 211 -42.37 13.42 37.84
CA THR A 211 -43.35 14.46 38.20
C THR A 211 -42.69 15.83 38.32
N SER A 212 -41.54 15.91 38.98
CA SER A 212 -40.77 17.15 39.17
C SER A 212 -40.25 17.71 37.85
N THR A 213 -39.78 16.86 36.95
CA THR A 213 -39.33 17.30 35.62
C THR A 213 -40.49 17.63 34.70
N ALA A 214 -41.56 16.83 34.72
CA ALA A 214 -42.70 17.06 33.85
C ALA A 214 -43.53 18.27 34.29
N CYS A 215 -43.55 18.67 35.55
CA CYS A 215 -44.54 19.63 36.02
C CYS A 215 -43.89 20.84 36.71
N PRO A 216 -43.33 21.81 35.94
CA PRO A 216 -42.80 23.04 36.53
C PRO A 216 -43.88 23.87 37.24
N ALA A 217 -45.15 23.69 36.84
CA ALA A 217 -46.33 24.31 37.44
C ALA A 217 -46.62 23.86 38.88
N LEU A 218 -45.98 22.79 39.40
CA LEU A 218 -46.08 22.40 40.81
C LEU A 218 -45.48 23.44 41.77
N ASN A 219 -44.61 24.32 41.24
CA ASN A 219 -44.08 25.45 41.99
C ASN A 219 -45.04 26.66 42.05
N ASN A 220 -46.19 26.58 41.39
CA ASN A 220 -47.20 27.64 41.46
C ASN A 220 -47.87 27.66 42.84
N LEU A 221 -48.32 28.84 43.22
CA LEU A 221 -48.94 29.11 44.51
C LEU A 221 -50.47 29.04 44.39
N ILE A 222 -51.13 28.42 45.35
CA ILE A 222 -52.58 28.21 45.33
C ILE A 222 -53.28 29.23 46.21
N VAL A 223 -54.30 29.90 45.64
CA VAL A 223 -55.17 30.86 46.33
C VAL A 223 -56.65 30.59 46.02
N ASP A 224 -57.54 30.93 46.95
CA ASP A 224 -58.98 30.71 46.75
C ASP A 224 -59.57 31.67 45.70
N SER A 225 -59.40 32.98 45.89
CA SER A 225 -60.03 34.02 45.05
C SER A 225 -59.04 34.92 44.30
N VAL A 226 -59.51 35.55 43.22
CA VAL A 226 -58.72 36.51 42.41
C VAL A 226 -58.25 37.70 43.23
N LYS A 227 -59.10 38.21 44.14
CA LYS A 227 -58.77 39.36 45.00
C LYS A 227 -57.57 39.06 45.91
N GLN A 228 -57.51 37.85 46.47
CA GLN A 228 -56.41 37.40 47.31
C GLN A 228 -55.12 37.22 46.50
N GLY A 229 -55.22 36.66 45.29
CA GLY A 229 -54.10 36.56 44.37
C GLY A 229 -53.48 37.93 44.03
N GLN A 230 -54.32 38.93 43.73
CA GLN A 230 -53.89 40.31 43.48
C GLN A 230 -53.21 40.92 44.71
N ALA A 231 -53.79 40.77 45.90
CA ALA A 231 -53.19 41.25 47.14
C ALA A 231 -51.81 40.62 47.41
N CYS A 232 -51.64 39.32 47.14
CA CYS A 232 -50.35 38.64 47.25
C CYS A 232 -49.33 39.19 46.24
N ILE A 233 -49.74 39.43 44.99
CA ILE A 233 -48.87 40.01 43.95
C ILE A 233 -48.44 41.42 44.32
N GLU A 234 -49.36 42.27 44.79
CA GLU A 234 -49.03 43.63 45.24
C GLU A 234 -48.06 43.61 46.42
N TYR A 235 -48.25 42.70 47.38
CA TYR A 235 -47.32 42.54 48.49
C TYR A 235 -45.93 42.13 48.02
N LEU A 236 -45.83 41.14 47.13
CA LEU A 236 -44.55 40.70 46.56
C LEU A 236 -43.85 41.81 45.78
N ARG A 237 -44.62 42.68 45.11
CA ARG A 237 -44.11 43.86 44.39
C ARG A 237 -43.56 44.91 45.36
N LYS A 238 -44.27 45.20 46.46
CA LYS A 238 -43.83 46.15 47.50
C LYS A 238 -42.55 45.71 48.20
N GLN A 239 -42.38 44.40 48.39
CA GLN A 239 -41.22 43.82 49.07
C GLN A 239 -40.11 43.35 48.11
N SER A 240 -40.26 43.56 46.79
CA SER A 240 -39.29 43.18 45.75
C SER A 240 -38.81 41.73 45.85
N VAL A 241 -39.68 40.81 46.28
CA VAL A 241 -39.27 39.42 46.63
C VAL A 241 -39.17 38.52 45.39
N GLY A 242 -39.67 38.98 44.23
CA GLY A 242 -39.53 38.30 42.94
C GLY A 242 -40.85 38.07 42.23
N ARG A 243 -40.83 37.20 41.20
CA ARG A 243 -42.01 36.81 40.42
C ARG A 243 -42.54 35.47 40.91
N ALA A 244 -43.84 35.38 41.12
CA ALA A 244 -44.53 34.14 41.46
C ALA A 244 -45.77 33.96 40.57
N SER A 245 -46.09 32.71 40.24
CA SER A 245 -47.30 32.37 39.50
C SER A 245 -48.35 31.79 40.45
N PHE A 246 -49.58 32.27 40.33
CA PHE A 246 -50.68 31.90 41.20
C PHE A 246 -51.75 31.14 40.41
N ILE A 247 -52.30 30.10 41.00
CA ILE A 247 -53.47 29.38 40.51
C ILE A 247 -54.63 29.73 41.45
N VAL A 248 -55.68 30.32 40.88
CA VAL A 248 -56.89 30.73 41.59
C VAL A 248 -57.92 29.61 41.50
N LEU A 249 -58.32 29.05 42.64
CA LEU A 249 -59.26 27.92 42.70
C LEU A 249 -60.66 28.30 42.19
N GLU A 250 -61.14 29.50 42.50
CA GLU A 250 -62.43 30.03 42.02
C GLU A 250 -62.57 30.02 40.49
N LYS A 251 -61.46 30.13 39.76
CA LYS A 251 -61.42 30.15 38.29
C LYS A 251 -61.18 28.77 37.65
N LEU A 252 -60.99 27.73 38.45
CA LEU A 252 -60.81 26.37 37.95
C LEU A 252 -62.18 25.69 37.82
N SER A 253 -62.47 25.14 36.64
CA SER A 253 -63.65 24.30 36.45
C SER A 253 -63.46 22.98 37.22
N PRO A 254 -64.35 22.62 38.17
CA PRO A 254 -64.16 21.46 39.03
C PRO A 254 -64.36 20.11 38.33
N THR A 255 -64.89 20.09 37.09
CA THR A 255 -65.40 18.87 36.45
C THR A 255 -64.68 18.48 35.15
N ASN A 256 -63.85 19.36 34.57
CA ASN A 256 -63.29 19.11 33.24
C ASN A 256 -62.02 18.23 33.32
N GLY A 257 -62.12 16.96 32.91
CA GLY A 257 -60.96 16.10 32.61
C GLY A 257 -60.39 15.26 33.77
N LEU A 258 -61.07 15.24 34.93
CA LEU A 258 -60.68 14.39 36.06
C LEU A 258 -60.92 12.90 35.84
N GLU A 259 -61.65 12.54 34.79
CA GLU A 259 -61.95 11.15 34.46
C GLU A 259 -60.71 10.38 34.00
N LYS A 260 -60.73 9.06 34.25
CA LYS A 260 -59.70 8.16 33.76
C LYS A 260 -59.86 7.99 32.25
N ILE A 261 -58.82 8.32 31.51
CA ILE A 261 -58.78 8.20 30.04
C ILE A 261 -58.08 6.89 29.70
N ALA A 262 -58.53 6.23 28.62
CA ALA A 262 -57.80 5.10 28.05
C ALA A 262 -56.44 5.57 27.50
N THR A 263 -55.36 5.06 28.08
CA THR A 263 -54.00 5.41 27.69
C THR A 263 -53.43 4.36 26.74
N PRO A 264 -52.62 4.76 25.74
CA PRO A 264 -51.91 3.82 24.87
C PRO A 264 -50.95 2.95 25.70
N GLU A 265 -50.82 1.67 25.34
CA GLU A 265 -49.99 0.68 26.07
C GLU A 265 -50.29 0.54 27.58
N SER A 266 -51.47 1.00 28.05
CA SER A 266 -51.87 0.98 29.46
C SER A 266 -50.90 1.73 30.41
N VAL A 267 -50.18 2.73 29.89
CA VAL A 267 -49.25 3.50 30.74
C VAL A 267 -50.00 4.37 31.74
N PRO A 268 -49.48 4.52 32.97
CA PRO A 268 -50.13 5.31 33.99
C PRO A 268 -50.05 6.81 33.67
N ARG A 269 -51.16 7.49 33.94
CA ARG A 269 -51.26 8.95 33.85
C ARG A 269 -50.85 9.57 35.18
N LEU A 270 -49.92 10.53 35.17
CA LEU A 270 -49.38 11.17 36.39
C LEU A 270 -50.47 11.71 37.32
N PHE A 271 -51.49 12.36 36.76
CA PHE A 271 -52.59 12.92 37.54
C PHE A 271 -53.31 11.88 38.41
N ASN A 272 -53.49 10.65 37.91
CA ASN A 272 -54.19 9.59 38.63
C ASN A 272 -53.37 9.01 39.79
N LEU A 273 -52.06 9.22 39.77
CA LEU A 273 -51.13 8.74 40.79
C LEU A 273 -50.95 9.75 41.93
N ILE A 274 -51.31 11.01 41.70
CA ILE A 274 -51.18 12.07 42.70
C ILE A 274 -52.39 12.01 43.64
N GLN A 275 -52.12 11.91 44.93
CA GLN A 275 -53.12 11.99 45.97
C GLN A 275 -53.13 13.40 46.58
N PRO A 276 -54.10 14.26 46.21
CA PRO A 276 -54.22 15.58 46.80
C PRO A 276 -54.63 15.46 48.28
N LYS A 277 -54.09 16.33 49.13
CA LYS A 277 -54.43 16.38 50.56
C LYS A 277 -55.91 16.71 50.79
N ASP A 278 -56.48 17.53 49.91
CA ASP A 278 -57.88 17.94 49.94
C ASP A 278 -58.43 17.85 48.50
N PRO A 279 -59.59 17.19 48.27
CA PRO A 279 -60.18 17.06 46.94
C PRO A 279 -60.40 18.39 46.20
N ARG A 280 -60.53 19.50 46.94
CA ARG A 280 -60.65 20.86 46.38
C ARG A 280 -59.45 21.28 45.52
N PHE A 281 -58.27 20.69 45.76
CA PHE A 281 -57.06 20.99 44.98
C PHE A 281 -56.89 20.10 43.74
N ALA A 282 -57.73 19.08 43.55
CA ALA A 282 -57.63 18.17 42.40
C ALA A 282 -57.69 18.91 41.04
N PRO A 283 -58.55 19.92 40.82
CA PRO A 283 -58.55 20.70 39.58
C PRO A 283 -57.25 21.48 39.36
N ALA A 284 -56.57 21.91 40.44
CA ALA A 284 -55.30 22.61 40.34
C ALA A 284 -54.16 21.66 39.91
N PHE A 285 -54.14 20.44 40.45
CA PHE A 285 -53.23 19.38 39.99
C PHE A 285 -53.50 18.99 38.54
N PHE A 286 -54.77 18.89 38.13
CA PHE A 286 -55.11 18.61 36.74
C PHE A 286 -54.62 19.72 35.80
N LYS A 287 -54.76 21.00 36.16
CA LYS A 287 -54.22 22.10 35.37
C LYS A 287 -52.69 22.08 35.27
N ALA A 288 -52.00 21.67 36.34
CA ALA A 288 -50.54 21.64 36.37
C ALA A 288 -49.93 20.46 35.61
N VAL A 289 -50.56 19.28 35.72
CA VAL A 289 -50.05 18.00 35.21
C VAL A 289 -50.71 17.61 33.88
N GLY A 290 -51.97 17.96 33.69
CA GLY A 290 -52.77 17.63 32.52
C GLY A 290 -52.87 16.13 32.27
N ASN A 291 -52.79 15.76 30.99
CA ASN A 291 -52.78 14.38 30.53
C ASN A 291 -51.36 13.85 30.31
N THR A 292 -50.44 14.18 31.22
CA THR A 292 -49.05 13.69 31.14
C THR A 292 -48.98 12.21 31.53
N LEU A 293 -48.34 11.41 30.69
CA LEU A 293 -48.14 9.97 30.88
C LEU A 293 -46.73 9.67 31.38
N VAL A 294 -46.56 8.54 32.09
CA VAL A 294 -45.24 8.05 32.51
C VAL A 294 -44.87 6.78 31.76
N ALA A 295 -43.75 6.81 31.05
CA ALA A 295 -43.16 5.65 30.39
C ALA A 295 -41.98 5.10 31.18
N ASN A 296 -41.65 3.81 30.96
CA ASN A 296 -40.48 3.19 31.56
C ASN A 296 -39.18 3.78 30.98
N ASP A 297 -39.11 3.79 29.65
CA ASP A 297 -37.90 4.10 28.87
C ASP A 297 -38.17 5.14 27.78
N LEU A 298 -37.08 5.71 27.23
CA LEU A 298 -37.16 6.73 26.18
C LEU A 298 -37.78 6.20 24.88
N GLU A 299 -37.52 4.94 24.53
CA GLU A 299 -38.10 4.31 23.34
C GLU A 299 -39.63 4.19 23.46
N GLN A 300 -40.11 3.74 24.61
CA GLN A 300 -41.54 3.68 24.92
C GLN A 300 -42.15 5.09 24.91
N ALA A 301 -41.44 6.06 25.50
CA ALA A 301 -41.90 7.45 25.54
C ALA A 301 -42.06 8.05 24.14
N ASN A 302 -41.11 7.81 23.23
CA ASN A 302 -41.19 8.28 21.84
C ASN A 302 -42.35 7.63 21.08
N ARG A 303 -42.54 6.32 21.20
CA ARG A 303 -43.63 5.60 20.53
C ARG A 303 -45.01 6.12 20.94
N ILE A 304 -45.19 6.41 22.23
CA ILE A 304 -46.43 6.93 22.77
C ILE A 304 -46.63 8.41 22.42
N ALA A 305 -45.58 9.23 22.52
CA ALA A 305 -45.64 10.65 22.25
C ALA A 305 -46.02 10.96 20.79
N PHE A 306 -45.48 10.19 19.84
CA PHE A 306 -45.71 10.35 18.40
C PHE A 306 -46.70 9.33 17.81
N GLY A 307 -47.54 8.71 18.65
CA GLY A 307 -48.60 7.79 18.19
C GLY A 307 -49.74 8.50 17.46
N GLN A 308 -50.88 7.81 17.32
CA GLN A 308 -52.08 8.34 16.63
C GLN A 308 -52.57 9.68 17.21
N ARG A 309 -52.42 9.87 18.52
CA ARG A 309 -52.66 11.12 19.21
C ARG A 309 -51.38 11.53 19.89
N ARG A 310 -51.06 12.82 19.83
CA ARG A 310 -49.91 13.40 20.52
C ARG A 310 -50.13 13.43 22.02
N TRP A 311 -49.19 12.84 22.75
CA TRP A 311 -49.21 12.80 24.21
C TRP A 311 -47.94 13.41 24.76
N ARG A 312 -48.10 14.13 25.87
CA ARG A 312 -46.98 14.55 26.70
C ARG A 312 -46.53 13.37 27.56
N VAL A 313 -45.28 12.95 27.41
CA VAL A 313 -44.77 11.75 28.10
C VAL A 313 -43.49 12.09 28.85
N ALA A 314 -43.40 11.62 30.09
CA ALA A 314 -42.21 11.69 30.93
C ALA A 314 -41.71 10.28 31.23
N THR A 315 -40.39 10.09 31.29
CA THR A 315 -39.80 8.81 31.73
C THR A 315 -39.53 8.83 33.23
N PHE A 316 -39.33 7.65 33.85
CA PHE A 316 -38.87 7.59 35.25
C PHE A 316 -37.50 8.26 35.47
N THR A 317 -36.66 8.29 34.43
CA THR A 317 -35.36 8.96 34.44
C THR A 317 -35.46 10.49 34.32
N GLY A 318 -36.66 11.04 34.17
CA GLY A 318 -36.90 12.48 34.12
C GLY A 318 -36.70 13.11 32.75
N GLN A 319 -36.67 12.33 31.67
CA GLN A 319 -36.70 12.87 30.31
C GLN A 319 -38.14 13.21 29.94
N LEU A 320 -38.35 14.37 29.30
CA LEU A 320 -39.68 14.87 28.96
C LEU A 320 -39.79 15.08 27.45
N ILE A 321 -40.80 14.46 26.84
CA ILE A 321 -41.17 14.70 25.44
C ILE A 321 -42.46 15.51 25.44
N ASN A 322 -42.39 16.71 24.85
CA ASN A 322 -43.52 17.60 24.66
C ASN A 322 -43.78 17.72 23.15
N THR A 323 -45.04 17.55 22.74
CA THR A 323 -45.46 17.41 21.32
C THR A 323 -46.61 18.32 20.95
#